data_AF-A0A3A2ZWD7-F1
#
_entry.id   AF-A0A3A2ZWD7-F1
#
_cell.length_a   1.000
_cell.length_b   1.000
_cell.length_c   1.000
_cell.angle_alpha   90.00
_cell.angle_beta   90.00
_cell.angle_gamma   90.00
#
_symmetry.space_group_name_H-M   'P 1'
#
loop_
_entity.id
_entity.type
_entity.pdbx_description
1 polymer ?
#
loop_
_entity_poly.entity_id
_entity_poly.type
_entity_poly.pdbx_seq_one_letter_code
_entity_poly.pdbx_strand_id
1 'polypeptide(L)'
;MPELPTLLPLLLQSLDLQTAQSHAVRAATLETLAVIIRENGVSVIDEAGHVQSLVTRLLNTTTTEKGANNPRLRIDALKCLFLLAQSPSPDASAAARSGRLSPLLPVKNQVLRSLRFVLDDPKRDVRKAAVDARGAWLRGVDDVVDDED
;
A
#
# COMPACT_ATOMS: atom_id res chain seq x y z
N MET A 1 -10.05 7.09 14.80
CA MET A 1 -9.18 8.28 14.98
C MET A 1 -9.86 9.49 14.34
N PRO A 2 -10.40 10.45 15.12
CA PRO A 2 -11.21 11.55 14.58
C PRO A 2 -10.44 12.50 13.64
N GLU A 3 -9.13 12.66 13.85
CA GLU A 3 -8.27 13.56 13.05
C GLU A 3 -7.66 12.90 11.80
N LEU A 4 -7.88 11.60 11.58
CA LEU A 4 -7.22 10.91 10.46
C LEU A 4 -7.67 11.43 9.09
N PRO A 5 -8.97 11.70 8.83
CA PRO A 5 -9.41 12.22 7.53
C PRO A 5 -8.79 13.56 7.16
N THR A 6 -8.48 14.41 8.14
CA THR A 6 -7.86 15.73 7.92
C THR A 6 -6.35 15.63 7.76
N LEU A 7 -5.69 14.69 8.46
CA LEU A 7 -4.24 14.50 8.40
C LEU A 7 -3.78 13.63 7.22
N LEU A 8 -4.61 12.69 6.76
CA LEU A 8 -4.25 11.75 5.69
C LEU A 8 -3.84 12.46 4.38
N PRO A 9 -4.56 13.49 3.87
CA PRO A 9 -4.12 14.24 2.70
C PRO A 9 -2.71 14.84 2.84
N LEU A 10 -2.38 15.37 4.03
CA LEU A 10 -1.07 15.99 4.31
C LEU A 10 0.05 14.94 4.34
N LEU A 11 -0.23 13.78 4.94
CA LEU A 11 0.68 12.63 4.91
C LEU A 11 0.89 12.11 3.49
N LEU A 12 -0.17 12.04 2.67
CA LEU A 12 -0.01 11.63 1.29
C LEU A 12 0.82 12.64 0.50
N GLN A 13 0.60 13.95 0.70
CA GLN A 13 1.33 15.01 0.03
C GLN A 13 2.83 15.03 0.37
N SER A 14 3.22 14.64 1.59
CA SER A 14 4.65 14.56 1.95
C SER A 14 5.40 13.50 1.12
N LEU A 15 4.72 12.47 0.60
CA LEU A 15 5.31 11.46 -0.28
C LEU A 15 5.66 12.01 -1.68
N ASP A 16 5.04 13.12 -2.11
CA ASP A 16 5.33 13.78 -3.38
C ASP A 16 6.61 14.63 -3.34
N LEU A 17 7.25 14.77 -2.17
CA LEU A 17 8.50 15.51 -2.05
C LEU A 17 9.62 14.74 -2.79
N GLN A 18 9.97 15.17 -3.99
CA GLN A 18 10.97 14.49 -4.83
C GLN A 18 12.39 15.05 -4.65
N THR A 19 12.72 15.55 -3.46
CA THR A 19 14.04 16.14 -3.17
C THR A 19 14.86 15.23 -2.26
N ALA A 20 16.19 15.22 -2.43
CA ALA A 20 17.07 14.43 -1.56
C ALA A 20 16.95 14.81 -0.07
N GLN A 21 16.63 16.08 0.23
CA GLN A 21 16.44 16.58 1.58
C GLN A 21 15.14 16.09 2.24
N SER A 22 14.16 15.67 1.43
CA SER A 22 12.87 15.18 1.92
C SER A 22 12.86 13.71 2.32
N HIS A 23 13.97 12.97 2.12
CA HIS A 23 14.04 11.53 2.42
C HIS A 23 13.63 11.20 3.85
N ALA A 24 14.05 11.99 4.84
CA ALA A 24 13.70 11.77 6.23
C ALA A 24 12.19 11.92 6.48
N VAL A 25 11.57 12.95 5.89
CA VAL A 25 10.14 13.22 5.99
C VAL A 25 9.34 12.08 5.33
N ARG A 26 9.76 11.64 4.15
CA ARG A 26 9.10 10.54 3.43
C ARG A 26 9.23 9.22 4.17
N ALA A 27 10.39 8.92 4.75
CA ALA A 27 10.59 7.71 5.55
C ALA A 27 9.69 7.72 6.79
N ALA A 28 9.65 8.83 7.54
CA ALA A 28 8.77 8.98 8.69
C ALA A 28 7.29 8.85 8.31
N THR A 29 6.90 9.42 7.17
CA THR A 29 5.54 9.30 6.64
C THR A 29 5.16 7.85 6.34
N LEU A 30 6.04 7.09 5.67
CA LEU A 30 5.80 5.67 5.38
C LEU A 30 5.73 4.83 6.67
N GLU A 31 6.55 5.14 7.67
CA GLU A 31 6.48 4.49 8.98
C GLU A 31 5.16 4.76 9.69
N THR A 32 4.70 6.03 9.70
CA THR A 32 3.40 6.41 10.23
C THR A 32 2.26 5.71 9.49
N LEU A 33 2.29 5.70 8.15
CA LEU A 33 1.30 4.99 7.33
C LEU A 33 1.28 3.49 7.64
N ALA A 34 2.46 2.86 7.82
CA ALA A 34 2.55 1.45 8.19
C ALA A 34 1.95 1.15 9.57
N VAL A 35 1.99 2.09 10.52
CA VAL A 35 1.30 1.97 11.82
C VAL A 35 -0.21 2.09 11.64
N ILE A 36 -0.67 3.14 10.93
CA ILE A 36 -2.10 3.37 10.66
C ILE A 36 -2.74 2.15 9.99
N ILE A 37 -2.11 1.61 8.94
CA ILE A 37 -2.59 0.43 8.20
C ILE A 37 -2.59 -0.83 9.09
N ARG A 38 -1.61 -0.98 9.98
CA ARG A 38 -1.56 -2.15 10.88
C ARG A 38 -2.68 -2.11 11.92
N GLU A 39 -2.97 -0.93 12.46
CA GLU A 39 -3.94 -0.77 13.54
C GLU A 39 -5.39 -0.78 13.04
N ASN A 40 -5.63 -0.22 11.85
CA ASN A 40 -6.98 0.03 11.35
C ASN A 40 -7.29 -0.72 10.06
N GLY A 41 -6.29 -1.26 9.39
CA GLY A 41 -6.43 -1.81 8.05
C GLY A 41 -6.68 -0.75 6.98
N VAL A 42 -7.27 -1.19 5.87
CA VAL A 42 -7.60 -0.33 4.74
C VAL A 42 -8.88 0.48 4.94
N SER A 43 -9.77 0.07 5.86
CA SER A 43 -11.11 0.67 6.03
C SER A 43 -11.06 2.17 6.27
N VAL A 44 -10.21 2.65 7.18
CA VAL A 44 -10.11 4.08 7.50
C VAL A 44 -9.55 4.92 6.35
N ILE A 45 -8.76 4.31 5.45
CA ILE A 45 -8.24 4.96 4.24
C ILE A 45 -9.31 4.99 3.14
N ASP A 46 -10.14 3.94 3.09
CA ASP A 46 -11.28 3.82 2.19
C ASP A 46 -12.41 4.79 2.56
N GLU A 47 -12.78 4.88 3.84
CA GLU A 47 -13.73 5.85 4.38
C GLU A 47 -13.31 7.30 4.08
N ALA A 48 -12.01 7.57 4.06
CA ALA A 48 -11.44 8.86 3.68
C ALA A 48 -11.33 9.07 2.16
N GLY A 49 -11.67 8.08 1.33
CA GLY A 49 -11.64 8.18 -0.13
C GLY A 49 -10.23 8.25 -0.73
N HIS A 50 -9.22 7.69 -0.04
CA HIS A 50 -7.81 7.92 -0.37
C HIS A 50 -7.03 6.68 -0.80
N VAL A 51 -7.69 5.53 -0.99
CA VAL A 51 -7.05 4.27 -1.41
C VAL A 51 -6.26 4.42 -2.71
N GLN A 52 -6.88 4.94 -3.79
CA GLN A 52 -6.22 5.12 -5.09
C GLN A 52 -4.99 6.04 -5.00
N SER A 53 -5.12 7.15 -4.26
CA SER A 53 -4.05 8.15 -4.10
C SER A 53 -2.87 7.55 -3.32
N LEU A 54 -3.14 6.88 -2.20
CA LEU A 54 -2.14 6.18 -1.41
C LEU A 54 -1.39 5.15 -2.25
N VAL A 55 -2.12 4.26 -2.92
CA VAL A 55 -1.52 3.18 -3.73
C VAL A 55 -0.64 3.76 -4.83
N THR A 56 -1.09 4.79 -5.53
CA THR A 56 -0.31 5.44 -6.59
C THR A 56 1.01 6.02 -6.04
N ARG A 57 0.98 6.70 -4.90
CA ARG A 57 2.17 7.29 -4.26
C ARG A 57 3.13 6.24 -3.71
N LEU A 58 2.61 5.15 -3.15
CA LEU A 58 3.42 4.01 -2.73
C LEU A 58 4.12 3.36 -3.93
N LEU A 59 3.39 3.09 -5.01
CA LEU A 59 3.96 2.53 -6.25
C LEU A 59 5.03 3.45 -6.85
N ASN A 60 4.77 4.75 -6.93
CA ASN A 60 5.77 5.72 -7.38
C ASN A 60 7.01 5.73 -6.49
N THR A 61 6.85 5.54 -5.18
CA THR A 61 7.98 5.46 -4.24
C THR A 61 8.77 4.16 -4.39
N THR A 62 8.17 3.10 -4.94
CA THR A 62 8.86 1.81 -5.19
C THR A 62 9.74 1.81 -6.43
N THR A 63 9.69 2.84 -7.27
CA THR A 63 10.47 2.90 -8.51
C THR A 63 11.92 3.31 -8.25
N THR A 64 12.83 2.85 -9.12
CA THR A 64 14.27 3.18 -9.06
C THR A 64 14.57 4.51 -9.78
N GLU A 65 13.73 5.53 -9.62
CA GLU A 65 14.00 6.84 -10.22
C GLU A 65 15.30 7.45 -9.71
N LYS A 66 16.06 8.09 -10.62
CA LYS A 66 17.43 8.56 -10.41
C LYS A 66 17.51 9.65 -9.32
N GLY A 67 17.60 9.21 -8.06
CA GLY A 67 17.97 10.05 -6.91
C GLY A 67 16.84 10.36 -5.92
N ALA A 68 15.57 10.19 -6.28
CA ALA A 68 14.44 10.51 -5.41
C ALA A 68 14.05 9.39 -4.44
N ASN A 69 14.26 8.12 -4.83
CA ASN A 69 13.80 6.95 -4.07
C ASN A 69 14.98 6.07 -3.65
N ASN A 70 15.58 6.37 -2.51
CA ASN A 70 16.62 5.52 -1.95
C ASN A 70 16.07 4.11 -1.61
N PRO A 71 16.91 3.07 -1.50
CA PRO A 71 16.44 1.70 -1.26
C PRO A 71 15.56 1.54 -0.02
N ARG A 72 15.80 2.33 1.04
CA ARG A 72 15.00 2.29 2.26
C ARG A 72 13.56 2.74 2.00
N LEU A 73 13.37 3.87 1.31
CA LEU A 73 12.04 4.35 0.94
C LEU A 73 11.27 3.33 0.10
N ARG A 74 11.96 2.64 -0.83
CA ARG A 74 11.33 1.59 -1.65
C ARG A 74 10.86 0.42 -0.79
N ILE A 75 11.68 -0.03 0.16
CA ILE A 75 11.33 -1.10 1.11
C ILE A 75 10.14 -0.68 1.99
N ASP A 76 10.18 0.54 2.54
CA ASP A 76 9.12 1.05 3.42
C ASP A 76 7.78 1.18 2.66
N ALA A 77 7.81 1.58 1.40
CA ALA A 77 6.62 1.63 0.55
C ALA A 77 6.10 0.22 0.21
N LEU A 78 6.98 -0.74 -0.11
CA LEU A 78 6.60 -2.13 -0.31
C LEU A 78 5.99 -2.75 0.95
N LYS A 79 6.51 -2.40 2.13
CA LYS A 79 5.95 -2.81 3.42
C LYS A 79 4.53 -2.28 3.61
N CYS A 80 4.26 -1.03 3.24
CA CYS A 80 2.90 -0.49 3.27
C CYS A 80 1.96 -1.26 2.32
N LEU A 81 2.40 -1.54 1.09
CA LEU A 81 1.62 -2.36 0.14
C LEU A 81 1.36 -3.78 0.68
N PHE A 82 2.35 -4.41 1.29
CA PHE A 82 2.21 -5.72 1.93
C PHE A 82 1.22 -5.70 3.11
N LEU A 83 1.22 -4.65 3.93
CA LEU A 83 0.30 -4.49 5.04
C LEU A 83 -1.14 -4.24 4.56
N LEU A 84 -1.34 -3.46 3.49
CA LEU A 84 -2.66 -3.25 2.89
C LEU A 84 -3.32 -4.57 2.49
N ALA A 85 -2.57 -5.47 1.83
CA ALA A 85 -3.10 -6.75 1.36
C ALA A 85 -3.19 -7.84 2.43
N GLN A 86 -2.51 -7.68 3.56
CA GLN A 86 -2.60 -8.63 4.67
C GLN A 86 -3.63 -8.25 5.72
N SER A 87 -3.97 -6.97 5.81
CA SER A 87 -4.80 -6.51 6.90
C SER A 87 -6.08 -7.32 6.91
N PRO A 88 -6.28 -8.17 7.94
CA PRO A 88 -7.56 -8.83 8.11
C PRO A 88 -8.49 -7.66 8.37
N SER A 89 -9.39 -7.37 7.43
CA SER A 89 -10.54 -6.58 7.80
C SER A 89 -11.11 -7.30 9.03
N PRO A 90 -11.27 -6.65 10.20
CA PRO A 90 -11.97 -7.28 11.32
C PRO A 90 -13.39 -7.71 10.88
N ASP A 91 -13.89 -7.03 9.85
CA ASP A 91 -15.06 -7.37 9.09
C ASP A 91 -14.78 -8.24 7.86
N ALA A 92 -13.63 -8.89 7.64
CA ALA A 92 -13.43 -9.75 6.47
C ALA A 92 -14.47 -10.88 6.46
N SER A 93 -14.78 -11.41 7.65
CA SER A 93 -15.88 -12.35 7.85
C SER A 93 -17.26 -11.68 7.73
N ALA A 94 -17.43 -10.40 8.06
CA ALA A 94 -18.70 -9.69 8.02
C ALA A 94 -19.02 -9.07 6.64
N ALA A 95 -18.02 -8.54 5.95
CA ALA A 95 -17.99 -8.09 4.56
C ALA A 95 -18.16 -9.27 3.60
N ALA A 96 -17.51 -10.41 3.85
CA ALA A 96 -17.81 -11.65 3.12
C ALA A 96 -19.26 -12.10 3.37
N ARG A 97 -19.76 -12.02 4.61
CA ARG A 97 -21.19 -12.25 4.94
C ARG A 97 -22.14 -11.18 4.39
N SER A 98 -21.64 -9.99 4.08
CA SER A 98 -22.39 -8.83 3.57
C SER A 98 -22.26 -8.67 2.04
N GLY A 99 -21.49 -9.53 1.35
CA GLY A 99 -21.18 -9.39 -0.06
C GLY A 99 -20.39 -8.13 -0.43
N ARG A 100 -19.77 -7.43 0.54
CA ARG A 100 -18.96 -6.24 0.26
C ARG A 100 -17.57 -6.65 -0.19
N LEU A 101 -17.28 -6.32 -1.44
CA LEU A 101 -15.98 -6.48 -2.07
C LEU A 101 -14.88 -5.70 -1.31
N SER A 102 -13.65 -6.21 -1.33
CA SER A 102 -12.51 -5.50 -0.74
C SER A 102 -12.30 -4.14 -1.44
N PRO A 103 -12.07 -3.05 -0.68
CA PRO A 103 -11.79 -1.73 -1.27
C PRO A 103 -10.48 -1.69 -2.07
N LEU A 104 -9.67 -2.75 -1.98
CA LEU A 104 -8.44 -2.92 -2.75
C LEU A 104 -8.66 -3.54 -4.14
N LEU A 105 -9.85 -4.08 -4.45
CA LEU A 105 -10.10 -4.72 -5.75
C LEU A 105 -9.89 -3.78 -6.94
N PRO A 106 -10.40 -2.52 -6.93
CA PRO A 106 -10.20 -1.60 -8.06
C PRO A 106 -8.73 -1.34 -8.40
N VAL A 107 -7.84 -1.48 -7.40
CA VAL A 107 -6.40 -1.19 -7.53
C VAL A 107 -5.53 -2.43 -7.67
N LYS A 108 -6.08 -3.65 -7.51
CA LYS A 108 -5.34 -4.93 -7.55
C LYS A 108 -4.48 -5.05 -8.81
N ASN A 109 -5.09 -4.87 -9.97
CA ASN A 109 -4.42 -5.01 -11.26
C ASN A 109 -3.31 -3.98 -11.48
N GLN A 110 -3.51 -2.74 -11.01
CA GLN A 110 -2.48 -1.70 -11.04
C GLN A 110 -1.27 -2.14 -10.22
N VAL A 111 -1.49 -2.55 -8.97
CA VAL A 111 -0.41 -2.97 -8.06
C VAL A 111 0.35 -4.17 -8.61
N LEU A 112 -0.35 -5.22 -9.03
CA LEU A 112 0.29 -6.44 -9.53
C LEU A 112 1.13 -6.18 -10.78
N ARG A 113 0.68 -5.29 -11.68
CA ARG A 113 1.46 -4.91 -12.87
C ARG A 113 2.69 -4.09 -12.49
N SER A 114 2.53 -3.08 -11.63
CA SER A 114 3.65 -2.25 -11.19
C SER A 114 4.71 -3.04 -10.42
N LEU A 115 4.31 -3.95 -9.52
CA LEU A 115 5.23 -4.77 -8.76
C LEU A 115 6.08 -5.71 -9.63
N ARG A 116 5.66 -6.07 -10.85
CA ARG A 116 6.50 -6.88 -11.76
C ARG A 116 7.84 -6.21 -12.03
N PHE A 117 7.88 -4.89 -12.20
CA PHE A 117 9.13 -4.16 -12.44
C PHE A 117 10.03 -4.08 -11.20
N VAL A 118 9.43 -4.07 -10.00
CA VAL A 118 10.17 -3.98 -8.73
C VAL A 118 10.83 -5.32 -8.37
N LEU A 119 10.34 -6.44 -8.92
CA LEU A 119 10.99 -7.75 -8.76
C LEU A 119 12.41 -7.78 -9.33
N ASP A 120 12.72 -6.91 -10.28
CA ASP A 120 14.06 -6.77 -10.88
C ASP A 120 14.89 -5.62 -10.25
N ASP A 121 14.51 -5.12 -9.07
CA ASP A 121 15.24 -4.04 -8.40
C ASP A 121 16.72 -4.43 -8.18
N PRO A 122 17.70 -3.52 -8.36
CA PRO A 122 19.12 -3.83 -8.18
C PRO A 122 19.48 -4.28 -6.75
N LYS A 123 18.65 -3.97 -5.74
CA LYS A 123 18.90 -4.31 -4.34
C LYS A 123 18.10 -5.55 -3.92
N ARG A 124 18.81 -6.56 -3.40
CA ARG A 124 18.23 -7.85 -2.96
C ARG A 124 17.09 -7.68 -1.97
N ASP A 125 17.25 -6.80 -0.98
CA ASP A 125 16.25 -6.59 0.07
C ASP A 125 14.96 -5.97 -0.47
N VAL A 126 15.07 -5.09 -1.48
CA VAL A 126 13.91 -4.53 -2.19
C VAL A 126 13.19 -5.63 -2.96
N ARG A 127 13.92 -6.49 -3.69
CA ARG A 127 13.33 -7.64 -4.40
C ARG A 127 12.59 -8.57 -3.45
N LYS A 128 13.17 -8.88 -2.28
CA LYS A 128 12.52 -9.69 -1.25
C LYS A 128 11.20 -9.07 -0.80
N ALA A 129 11.22 -7.78 -0.41
CA ALA A 129 10.00 -7.08 -0.01
C ALA A 129 8.95 -7.02 -1.13
N ALA A 130 9.37 -6.95 -2.41
CA ALA A 130 8.47 -6.96 -3.56
C ALA A 130 7.82 -8.32 -3.78
N VAL A 131 8.55 -9.43 -3.58
CA VAL A 131 7.99 -10.79 -3.60
C VAL A 131 6.95 -10.95 -2.51
N ASP A 132 7.25 -10.52 -1.29
CA ASP A 132 6.34 -10.61 -0.14
C ASP A 132 5.05 -9.80 -0.39
N ALA A 133 5.20 -8.53 -0.80
CA ALA A 133 4.08 -7.66 -1.15
C ALA A 133 3.22 -8.28 -2.27
N ARG A 134 3.83 -8.66 -3.40
CA ARG A 134 3.09 -9.22 -4.53
C ARG A 134 2.37 -10.52 -4.16
N GLY A 135 3.01 -11.37 -3.36
CA GLY A 135 2.41 -12.60 -2.86
C GLY A 135 1.19 -12.35 -1.97
N ALA A 136 1.24 -11.33 -1.10
CA ALA A 136 0.09 -10.93 -0.30
C ALA A 136 -1.08 -10.42 -1.19
N TRP A 137 -0.80 -9.58 -2.18
CA TRP A 137 -1.84 -9.07 -3.09
C TRP A 137 -2.50 -10.16 -3.96
N LEU A 138 -1.78 -11.22 -4.29
CA LEU A 138 -2.34 -12.35 -5.03
C LEU A 138 -3.26 -13.25 -4.18
N ARG A 139 -3.10 -13.26 -2.85
CA ARG A 139 -3.85 -14.16 -1.94
C ARG A 139 -4.89 -13.44 -1.09
N GLY A 140 -4.65 -12.17 -0.78
CA GLY A 140 -5.43 -11.42 0.23
C GLY A 140 -6.38 -10.39 -0.38
N VAL A 141 -6.33 -10.19 -1.70
CA VAL A 141 -7.18 -9.23 -2.41
C VAL A 141 -7.92 -9.98 -3.50
N ASP A 142 -8.84 -10.88 -3.14
CA ASP A 142 -9.57 -11.69 -4.12
C ASP A 142 -10.98 -11.16 -4.40
N ASP A 143 -11.36 -11.26 -5.67
CA ASP A 143 -12.74 -11.15 -6.11
C ASP A 143 -13.46 -12.36 -5.52
N VAL A 144 -14.64 -12.16 -4.94
CA VAL A 144 -15.46 -13.26 -4.41
C VAL A 144 -15.59 -14.30 -5.52
N VAL A 145 -15.17 -15.53 -5.22
CA VAL A 145 -15.35 -16.68 -6.11
C VAL A 145 -16.86 -16.82 -6.28
N ASP A 146 -17.35 -16.78 -7.53
CA ASP A 146 -18.70 -17.22 -7.83
C ASP A 146 -18.81 -18.67 -7.33
N ASP A 147 -19.55 -18.87 -6.23
CA ASP A 147 -20.00 -20.19 -5.81
C ASP A 147 -21.05 -20.67 -6.82
N GLU A 148 -20.60 -21.13 -7.99
CA GLU A 148 -21.38 -21.98 -8.90
C GLU A 148 -20.75 -23.37 -8.93
N ASP A 149 -21.28 -24.27 -8.09
CA ASP A 149 -21.51 -25.70 -8.36
C ASP A 149 -22.48 -26.31 -7.32
#